data_AF-A0A8K0VHB0-F1
#
_entry.id   AF-A0A8K0VHB0-F1
#
_cell.length_a   1.000
_cell.length_b   1.000
_cell.length_c   1.000
_cell.angle_alpha   90.00
_cell.angle_beta   90.00
_cell.angle_gamma   90.00
#
_symmetry.space_group_name_H-M   'P 1'
#
loop_
_entity.id
_entity.type
_entity.pdbx_description
1 polymer ?
#
loop_
_entity_poly.entity_id
_entity_poly.type
_entity_poly.pdbx_seq_one_letter_code
_entity_poly.pdbx_strand_id
1 'polypeptide(L)'
;MSETENESVEHLELLVANDADDDLELNGQGHDEALGMADWGGDDEDEELGDVEAILHHAGGAPTPDPSDPGGDDSDGDIEDLDRPNLGGVPINDDDIVLPVWHGECNVTCRPPWEHLFKVYRYYQFMFDAKRDTILEQEKEIRRLRRDLRDRDELIRRLRFGNRKTEPTYPGVVTNWVEGNHHMLPQGIRTWEDVYKLTCRETNMSPHPTKTHPDLLLRTPNEDEEEAEDEKAAEDEEDAEDADGLEPGAGNELVEMQGIFPFDQLDSNLQVEILRMVLVFDGQVVHAISRLDPYCEPTVVPLNCRGEISPLHRFHVGKSKVNVTFAQKPEDLLAPLLVSKRWNYIGANLFYSGNKFCFSSLGE
;
A
#
# COMPACT_ATOMS: atom_id res chain seq x y z
N MET A 1 27.79 -37.18 85.93
CA MET A 1 26.57 -36.59 86.53
C MET A 1 25.99 -35.70 85.46
N SER A 2 25.23 -36.33 84.56
CA SER A 2 23.74 -36.28 84.46
C SER A 2 23.33 -35.06 83.60
N GLU A 3 23.03 -35.25 82.31
CA GLU A 3 21.66 -35.51 81.78
C GLU A 3 20.71 -34.36 82.19
N THR A 4 20.09 -33.62 81.27
CA THR A 4 19.00 -34.12 80.41
C THR A 4 18.75 -33.24 79.17
N GLU A 5 18.25 -33.91 78.13
CA GLU A 5 17.59 -33.45 76.91
C GLU A 5 16.27 -32.69 77.19
N ASN A 6 15.81 -31.86 76.24
CA ASN A 6 14.47 -32.06 75.64
C ASN A 6 14.17 -31.15 74.44
N GLU A 7 13.47 -31.77 73.49
CA GLU A 7 12.91 -31.26 72.24
C GLU A 7 11.75 -30.27 72.45
N SER A 8 11.48 -29.45 71.43
CA SER A 8 10.10 -29.27 70.93
C SER A 8 10.11 -28.67 69.52
N VAL A 9 9.68 -29.50 68.57
CA VAL A 9 9.18 -29.18 67.23
C VAL A 9 7.74 -28.67 67.34
N GLU A 10 7.34 -27.72 66.50
CA GLU A 10 5.97 -27.40 65.99
C GLU A 10 5.98 -25.92 65.51
N HIS A 11 5.33 -25.45 64.45
CA HIS A 11 4.27 -25.97 63.60
C HIS A 11 4.32 -25.17 62.27
N LEU A 12 4.15 -25.85 61.12
CA LEU A 12 3.85 -25.22 59.83
C LEU A 12 2.36 -24.81 59.85
N GLU A 13 2.03 -23.56 59.50
CA GLU A 13 0.67 -23.18 59.10
C GLU A 13 0.64 -22.88 57.60
N LEU A 14 -0.24 -23.63 56.93
CA LEU A 14 -0.51 -23.68 55.52
C LEU A 14 -1.79 -22.88 55.28
N LEU A 15 -1.71 -21.70 54.66
CA LEU A 15 -2.89 -20.94 54.25
C LEU A 15 -3.16 -21.17 52.77
N VAL A 16 -4.13 -22.04 52.50
CA VAL A 16 -4.86 -22.16 51.24
C VAL A 16 -6.13 -21.34 51.39
N ALA A 17 -6.35 -20.37 50.49
CA ALA A 17 -7.63 -19.71 50.32
C ALA A 17 -8.12 -19.96 48.89
N ASN A 18 -9.27 -20.61 48.81
CA ASN A 18 -10.05 -20.88 47.61
C ASN A 18 -10.96 -19.70 47.26
N ASP A 19 -11.19 -19.56 45.96
CA ASP A 19 -12.43 -19.29 45.24
C ASP A 19 -13.45 -18.27 45.78
N ALA A 20 -13.74 -17.26 44.96
CA ALA A 20 -15.11 -16.79 44.75
C ALA A 20 -15.23 -16.07 43.40
N ASP A 21 -16.12 -16.60 42.58
CA ASP A 21 -16.70 -16.04 41.36
C ASP A 21 -17.39 -14.68 41.59
N ASP A 22 -17.43 -13.85 40.55
CA ASP A 22 -18.59 -12.96 40.31
C ASP A 22 -18.66 -12.64 38.81
N ASP A 23 -19.52 -13.39 38.12
CA ASP A 23 -20.18 -12.98 36.88
C ASP A 23 -21.02 -11.73 37.15
N LEU A 24 -21.12 -10.79 36.20
CA LEU A 24 -22.42 -10.19 35.85
C LEU A 24 -22.38 -9.45 34.50
N GLU A 25 -23.53 -9.54 33.86
CA GLU A 25 -23.83 -9.34 32.46
C GLU A 25 -24.20 -7.88 32.08
N LEU A 26 -24.02 -7.61 30.78
CA LEU A 26 -24.93 -6.94 29.83
C LEU A 26 -25.47 -5.51 30.04
N ASN A 27 -25.45 -4.83 28.89
CA ASN A 27 -26.45 -3.92 28.31
C ASN A 27 -26.39 -2.41 28.59
N GLY A 28 -26.48 -1.66 27.49
CA GLY A 28 -27.22 -0.39 27.46
C GLY A 28 -26.67 0.67 26.51
N GLN A 29 -27.31 0.78 25.33
CA GLN A 29 -27.76 2.03 24.67
C GLN A 29 -26.75 3.20 24.59
N GLY A 30 -26.31 3.61 23.40
CA GLY A 30 -27.17 4.31 22.44
C GLY A 30 -27.25 5.79 22.82
N HIS A 31 -26.37 6.62 22.25
CA HIS A 31 -26.53 8.07 22.23
C HIS A 31 -25.88 8.65 20.97
N ASP A 32 -26.76 9.09 20.05
CA ASP A 32 -26.48 10.15 19.10
C ASP A 32 -26.11 11.42 19.89
N GLU A 33 -25.02 12.08 19.51
CA GLU A 33 -24.93 13.53 19.63
C GLU A 33 -23.97 14.10 18.59
N ALA A 34 -24.58 14.83 17.67
CA ALA A 34 -23.94 15.75 16.74
C ALA A 34 -23.45 17.01 17.48
N LEU A 35 -22.59 17.75 16.78
CA LEU A 35 -22.15 19.13 17.00
C LEU A 35 -20.82 19.30 17.76
N GLY A 36 -19.79 19.60 16.97
CA GLY A 36 -18.53 20.18 17.44
C GLY A 36 -17.86 20.91 16.29
N MET A 37 -18.41 22.07 15.91
CA MET A 37 -17.69 23.06 15.11
C MET A 37 -16.37 23.40 15.82
N ALA A 38 -15.25 23.23 15.14
CA ALA A 38 -13.97 23.75 15.56
C ALA A 38 -13.47 24.71 14.48
N ASP A 39 -13.83 25.96 14.70
CA ASP A 39 -13.11 27.17 14.30
C ASP A 39 -11.61 27.03 14.62
N TRP A 40 -10.77 27.11 13.59
CA TRP A 40 -9.33 27.33 13.71
C TRP A 40 -8.90 28.27 12.60
N GLY A 41 -9.18 29.55 12.81
CA GLY A 41 -8.33 30.62 12.28
C GLY A 41 -6.96 30.58 12.98
N GLY A 42 -5.91 30.69 12.18
CA GLY A 42 -4.53 30.79 12.63
C GLY A 42 -3.65 31.12 11.43
N ASP A 43 -3.51 32.42 11.17
CA ASP A 43 -2.36 33.00 10.47
C ASP A 43 -1.09 32.47 11.15
N ASP A 44 -0.18 31.91 10.36
CA ASP A 44 1.25 31.99 10.61
C ASP A 44 1.92 32.02 9.23
N GLU A 45 2.22 33.24 8.80
CA GLU A 45 3.27 33.54 7.84
C GLU A 45 4.60 33.04 8.43
N ASP A 46 5.28 32.13 7.74
CA ASP A 46 6.75 32.07 7.74
C ASP A 46 7.21 31.27 6.50
N GLU A 47 7.75 32.02 5.55
CA GLU A 47 8.46 31.53 4.39
C GLU A 47 9.74 30.79 4.81
N GLU A 48 9.80 29.48 4.57
CA GLU A 48 11.08 28.78 4.46
C GLU A 48 11.08 27.97 3.17
N LEU A 49 11.76 28.53 2.15
CA LEU A 49 11.98 27.91 0.85
C LEU A 49 12.75 26.60 1.01
N GLY A 50 11.99 25.50 1.07
CA GLY A 50 12.52 24.15 1.06
C GLY A 50 13.31 23.87 -0.21
N ASP A 51 14.58 23.55 -0.02
CA ASP A 51 15.61 23.27 -1.00
C ASP A 51 15.16 22.20 -2.04
N VAL A 52 14.72 22.67 -3.22
CA VAL A 52 14.29 21.84 -4.37
C VAL A 52 15.49 21.15 -5.05
N GLU A 53 16.72 21.54 -4.73
CA GLU A 53 17.94 21.05 -5.37
C GLU A 53 18.22 19.56 -5.03
N ALA A 54 17.71 19.05 -3.91
CA ALA A 54 17.85 17.65 -3.51
C ALA A 54 16.99 16.66 -4.34
N ILE A 55 16.04 17.14 -5.16
CA ILE A 55 15.10 16.29 -5.90
C ILE A 55 15.63 15.90 -7.31
N LEU A 56 16.63 16.62 -7.83
CA LEU A 56 17.12 16.45 -9.20
C LEU A 56 18.42 15.65 -9.33
N HIS A 57 19.13 15.39 -8.24
CA HIS A 57 20.42 14.70 -8.25
C HIS A 57 20.39 13.33 -7.57
N HIS A 58 19.56 12.41 -8.06
CA HIS A 58 19.84 10.98 -7.92
C HIS A 58 20.22 10.39 -9.27
N ALA A 59 21.52 10.48 -9.56
CA ALA A 59 22.19 9.70 -10.60
C ALA A 59 21.91 8.21 -10.40
N GLY A 60 21.68 7.52 -11.52
CA GLY A 60 21.33 6.11 -11.58
C GLY A 60 22.30 5.22 -10.80
N GLY A 61 21.75 4.54 -9.80
CA GLY A 61 22.30 3.30 -9.26
C GLY A 61 21.67 2.12 -10.01
N ALA A 62 22.52 1.27 -10.59
CA ALA A 62 22.15 0.03 -11.23
C ALA A 62 21.30 -0.89 -10.31
N PRO A 63 20.46 -1.78 -10.88
CA PRO A 63 19.67 -2.73 -10.10
C PRO A 63 20.61 -3.66 -9.33
N THR A 64 20.60 -3.58 -8.00
CA THR A 64 21.19 -4.62 -7.18
C THR A 64 20.30 -5.87 -7.28
N PRO A 65 20.90 -7.06 -7.45
CA PRO A 65 20.14 -8.29 -7.58
C PRO A 65 19.39 -8.60 -6.28
N ASP A 66 18.12 -8.94 -6.47
CA ASP A 66 17.19 -9.49 -5.49
C ASP A 66 17.78 -10.74 -4.81
N PRO A 67 18.08 -10.71 -3.50
CA PRO A 67 18.38 -11.92 -2.77
C PRO A 67 17.06 -12.57 -2.35
N SER A 68 16.51 -13.35 -3.28
CA SER A 68 15.95 -14.68 -3.05
C SER A 68 15.42 -14.94 -1.64
N ASP A 69 14.10 -15.01 -1.55
CA ASP A 69 13.34 -15.84 -0.60
C ASP A 69 13.98 -17.23 -0.46
N PRO A 70 14.49 -17.63 0.71
CA PRO A 70 14.68 -19.02 1.02
C PRO A 70 13.48 -19.50 1.84
N GLY A 71 12.70 -20.35 1.16
CA GLY A 71 11.69 -21.23 1.71
C GLY A 71 12.02 -21.77 3.11
N GLY A 72 10.94 -22.05 3.82
CA GLY A 72 10.96 -22.83 5.05
C GLY A 72 11.74 -24.12 4.87
N ASP A 73 12.64 -24.35 5.82
CA ASP A 73 13.21 -25.65 6.11
C ASP A 73 13.21 -25.79 7.63
N ASP A 74 12.26 -26.59 8.11
CA ASP A 74 12.27 -27.17 9.46
C ASP A 74 13.46 -28.12 9.53
N SER A 75 14.62 -27.59 9.88
CA SER A 75 15.80 -28.40 10.18
C SER A 75 16.15 -28.25 11.65
N ASP A 76 15.84 -29.30 12.41
CA ASP A 76 16.33 -29.58 13.75
C ASP A 76 17.85 -29.68 13.72
N GLY A 77 18.51 -28.52 13.77
CA GLY A 77 19.97 -28.40 13.81
C GLY A 77 20.48 -28.47 15.24
N ASP A 78 21.15 -29.58 15.55
CA ASP A 78 21.92 -29.85 16.75
C ASP A 78 22.67 -28.61 17.30
N ILE A 79 22.29 -28.19 18.50
CA ILE A 79 23.09 -27.26 19.31
C ILE A 79 24.22 -28.07 19.94
N GLU A 80 25.29 -28.29 19.17
CA GLU A 80 26.60 -28.59 19.75
C GLU A 80 27.25 -27.30 20.24
N ASP A 81 27.87 -27.38 21.41
CA ASP A 81 28.75 -26.38 22.04
C ASP A 81 28.13 -25.05 22.48
N LEU A 82 27.36 -25.11 23.57
CA LEU A 82 27.32 -24.01 24.53
C LEU A 82 28.41 -24.22 25.59
N ASP A 83 29.49 -23.46 25.43
CA ASP A 83 30.51 -23.21 26.46
C ASP A 83 29.83 -22.92 27.81
N ARG A 84 29.95 -23.88 28.74
CA ARG A 84 29.54 -23.71 30.13
C ARG A 84 30.32 -22.53 30.73
N PRO A 85 29.66 -21.50 31.27
CA PRO A 85 30.37 -20.45 31.98
C PRO A 85 30.99 -21.04 33.25
N ASN A 86 32.32 -20.98 33.31
CA ASN A 86 33.16 -21.33 34.44
C ASN A 86 32.84 -20.38 35.61
N LEU A 87 31.91 -20.79 36.47
CA LEU A 87 31.56 -20.11 37.71
C LEU A 87 32.24 -20.87 38.85
N GLY A 88 33.23 -20.24 39.47
CA GLY A 88 34.08 -20.77 40.54
C GLY A 88 33.36 -21.12 41.85
N GLY A 89 32.43 -22.06 41.80
CA GLY A 89 32.00 -22.88 42.93
C GLY A 89 32.84 -24.16 42.95
N VAL A 90 33.17 -24.64 44.15
CA VAL A 90 33.99 -25.85 44.37
C VAL A 90 33.51 -26.98 43.45
N PRO A 91 34.35 -27.48 42.52
CA PRO A 91 33.98 -28.61 41.69
C PRO A 91 33.93 -29.82 42.61
N ILE A 92 32.72 -30.26 42.95
CA ILE A 92 32.51 -31.65 43.29
C ILE A 92 32.45 -32.30 41.90
N ASN A 93 33.52 -33.01 41.52
CA ASN A 93 33.50 -33.76 40.26
C ASN A 93 32.29 -34.71 40.30
N ASP A 94 31.63 -34.96 39.19
CA ASP A 94 30.59 -35.99 39.12
C ASP A 94 31.16 -37.37 39.55
N ASP A 95 32.48 -37.54 39.52
CA ASP A 95 33.25 -38.68 40.05
C ASP A 95 33.34 -38.75 41.59
N ASP A 96 33.01 -37.68 42.32
CA ASP A 96 33.00 -37.64 43.79
C ASP A 96 31.66 -38.10 44.38
N ILE A 97 30.64 -38.34 43.54
CA ILE A 97 29.39 -38.96 43.95
C ILE A 97 29.63 -40.47 44.09
N VAL A 98 30.21 -40.87 45.22
CA VAL A 98 30.37 -42.29 45.57
C VAL A 98 28.98 -42.89 45.78
N LEU A 99 28.46 -43.54 44.74
CA LEU A 99 27.26 -44.36 44.83
C LEU A 99 27.53 -45.49 45.82
N PRO A 100 26.74 -45.64 46.89
CA PRO A 100 26.96 -46.70 47.86
C PRO A 100 26.81 -48.06 47.18
N VAL A 101 27.81 -48.93 47.32
CA VAL A 101 27.79 -50.30 46.79
C VAL A 101 26.86 -51.16 47.66
N TRP A 102 25.66 -51.43 47.15
CA TRP A 102 24.66 -52.22 47.84
C TRP A 102 25.06 -53.71 47.84
N HIS A 103 25.55 -54.20 48.97
CA HIS A 103 25.72 -55.62 49.19
C HIS A 103 24.38 -56.20 49.63
N GLY A 104 23.85 -57.17 48.86
CA GLY A 104 22.47 -57.70 48.96
C GLY A 104 22.08 -58.40 50.27
N GLU A 105 22.87 -58.28 51.34
CA GLU A 105 22.63 -58.93 52.63
C GLU A 105 22.58 -57.96 53.83
N CYS A 106 22.74 -56.64 53.62
CA CYS A 106 22.86 -55.68 54.71
C CYS A 106 21.54 -54.97 55.07
N ASN A 107 20.62 -55.69 55.72
CA ASN A 107 19.28 -55.16 56.06
C ASN A 107 19.18 -54.41 57.40
N VAL A 108 20.27 -54.26 58.17
CA VAL A 108 20.19 -53.66 59.52
C VAL A 108 21.26 -52.59 59.81
N THR A 109 22.43 -52.60 59.17
CA THR A 109 23.54 -51.66 59.50
C THR A 109 24.08 -50.81 58.35
N CYS A 110 23.64 -51.03 57.11
CA CYS A 110 24.04 -50.22 55.96
C CYS A 110 22.99 -49.16 55.65
N ARG A 111 22.66 -48.30 56.63
CA ARG A 111 21.99 -47.04 56.29
C ARG A 111 23.01 -46.20 55.51
N PRO A 112 22.82 -45.93 54.20
CA PRO A 112 23.61 -44.92 53.52
C PRO A 112 23.58 -43.62 54.31
N PRO A 113 24.54 -42.70 54.13
CA PRO A 113 24.49 -41.37 54.72
C PRO A 113 23.40 -40.54 54.01
N TRP A 114 22.14 -40.94 54.18
CA TRP A 114 20.96 -40.31 53.60
C TRP A 114 20.90 -38.83 53.89
N GLU A 115 21.40 -38.41 55.04
CA GLU A 115 21.50 -37.00 55.41
C GLU A 115 22.47 -36.23 54.50
N HIS A 116 23.60 -36.85 54.11
CA HIS A 116 24.54 -36.26 53.16
C HIS A 116 23.94 -36.20 51.75
N LEU A 117 23.36 -37.32 51.27
CA LEU A 117 22.70 -37.35 49.95
C LEU A 117 21.52 -36.37 49.87
N PHE A 118 20.74 -36.25 50.94
CA PHE A 118 19.65 -35.28 51.04
C PHE A 118 20.16 -33.83 51.00
N LYS A 119 21.25 -33.52 51.72
CA LYS A 119 21.89 -32.18 51.66
C LYS A 119 22.40 -31.85 50.27
N VAL A 120 23.06 -32.80 49.60
CA VAL A 120 23.55 -32.64 48.22
C VAL A 120 22.37 -32.45 47.25
N TYR A 121 21.33 -33.26 47.36
CA TYR A 121 20.12 -33.12 46.54
C TYR A 121 19.46 -31.74 46.73
N ARG A 122 19.31 -31.28 47.98
CA ARG A 122 18.72 -29.97 48.29
C ARG A 122 19.55 -28.81 47.75
N TYR A 123 20.88 -28.95 47.76
CA TYR A 123 21.79 -27.99 47.15
C TYR A 123 21.58 -27.91 45.62
N TYR A 124 21.54 -29.06 44.93
CA TYR A 124 21.26 -29.07 43.49
C TYR A 124 19.87 -28.56 43.14
N GLN A 125 18.86 -28.89 43.95
CA GLN A 125 17.51 -28.37 43.78
C GLN A 125 17.49 -26.85 43.87
N PHE A 126 18.13 -26.27 44.90
CA PHE A 126 18.24 -24.82 45.06
C PHE A 126 18.98 -24.16 43.88
N MET A 127 20.11 -24.75 43.45
CA MET A 127 20.87 -24.23 42.31
C MET A 127 20.07 -24.31 40.99
N PHE A 128 19.32 -25.39 40.80
CA PHE A 128 18.45 -25.57 39.64
C PHE A 128 17.34 -24.53 39.61
N ASP A 129 16.67 -24.31 40.75
CA ASP A 129 15.63 -23.29 40.88
C ASP A 129 16.20 -21.88 40.61
N ALA A 130 17.36 -21.54 41.17
CA ALA A 130 18.01 -20.25 40.93
C ALA A 130 18.42 -20.06 39.45
N LYS A 131 18.88 -21.12 38.78
CA LYS A 131 19.19 -21.09 37.34
C LYS A 131 17.94 -20.96 36.49
N ARG A 132 16.87 -21.67 36.83
CA ARG A 132 15.56 -21.53 36.17
C ARG A 132 15.05 -20.10 36.27
N ASP A 133 15.14 -19.48 37.45
CA ASP A 133 14.71 -18.10 37.65
C ASP A 133 15.54 -17.11 36.80
N THR A 134 16.85 -17.36 36.68
CA THR A 134 17.73 -16.57 35.80
C THR A 134 17.34 -16.69 34.33
N ILE A 135 17.01 -17.90 33.86
CA ILE A 135 16.57 -18.14 32.48
C ILE A 135 15.26 -17.40 32.21
N LEU A 136 14.29 -17.49 33.12
CA LEU A 136 13.01 -16.80 32.97
C LEU A 136 13.19 -15.28 32.89
N GLU A 137 14.12 -14.71 33.64
CA GLU A 137 14.40 -13.28 33.58
C GLU A 137 15.07 -12.87 32.26
N GLN A 138 16.02 -13.68 31.77
CA GLN A 138 16.63 -13.48 30.46
C GLN A 138 15.61 -13.58 29.31
N GLU A 139 14.66 -14.51 29.39
CA GLU A 139 13.58 -14.64 28.39
C GLU A 139 12.63 -13.44 28.40
N LYS A 140 12.36 -12.84 29.57
CA LYS A 140 11.58 -11.58 29.64
C LYS A 140 12.35 -10.45 28.98
N GLU A 141 13.65 -10.36 29.23
CA GLU A 141 14.51 -9.33 28.66
C GLU A 141 14.61 -9.44 27.13
N ILE A 142 14.79 -10.66 26.60
CA ILE A 142 14.76 -10.91 25.16
C ILE A 142 13.42 -10.49 24.55
N ARG A 143 12.29 -10.81 25.21
CA ARG A 143 10.96 -10.38 24.73
C ARG A 143 10.80 -8.87 24.75
N ARG A 144 11.37 -8.17 25.73
CA ARG A 144 11.39 -6.70 25.79
C ARG A 144 12.20 -6.11 24.63
N LEU A 145 13.45 -6.55 24.47
CA LEU A 145 14.33 -6.06 23.40
C LEU A 145 13.76 -6.30 22.00
N ARG A 146 13.11 -7.46 21.77
CA ARG A 146 12.42 -7.75 20.50
C ARG A 146 11.23 -6.83 20.24
N ARG A 147 10.51 -6.39 21.28
CA ARG A 147 9.45 -5.38 21.14
C ARG A 147 10.05 -4.01 20.78
N ASP A 148 11.07 -3.59 21.52
CA ASP A 148 11.75 -2.31 21.26
C ASP A 148 12.35 -2.23 19.85
N LEU A 149 12.87 -3.33 19.30
CA LEU A 149 13.35 -3.39 17.92
C LEU A 149 12.21 -3.17 16.93
N ARG A 150 11.07 -3.86 17.09
CA ARG A 150 9.89 -3.67 16.22
C ARG A 150 9.36 -2.24 16.29
N ASP A 151 9.30 -1.65 17.47
CA ASP A 151 8.80 -0.28 17.65
C ASP A 151 9.74 0.74 17.00
N ARG A 152 11.06 0.52 17.09
CA ARG A 152 12.06 1.34 16.39
C ARG A 152 12.01 1.17 14.88
N ASP A 153 11.84 -0.05 14.38
CA ASP A 153 11.69 -0.30 12.93
C ASP A 153 10.43 0.36 12.38
N GLU A 154 9.33 0.31 13.13
CA GLU A 154 8.08 1.01 12.79
C GLU A 154 8.24 2.53 12.82
N LEU A 155 9.01 3.07 13.77
CA LEU A 155 9.34 4.50 13.80
C LEU A 155 10.22 4.89 12.62
N ILE A 156 11.24 4.10 12.27
CA ILE A 156 12.08 4.33 11.10
C ILE A 156 11.22 4.30 9.83
N ARG A 157 10.30 3.34 9.72
CA ARG A 157 9.34 3.27 8.61
C ARG A 157 8.48 4.52 8.55
N ARG A 158 7.93 4.98 9.68
CA ARG A 158 7.19 6.24 9.76
C ARG A 158 8.04 7.48 9.52
N LEU A 159 9.32 7.51 9.83
CA LEU A 159 10.16 8.70 9.56
C LEU A 159 10.67 8.71 8.12
N ARG A 160 10.94 7.54 7.53
CA ARG A 160 11.35 7.40 6.12
C ARG A 160 10.18 7.58 5.15
N PHE A 161 9.00 7.09 5.53
CA PHE A 161 7.82 7.04 4.66
C PHE A 161 6.61 7.78 5.22
N GLY A 162 6.70 8.40 6.40
CA GLY A 162 5.61 9.18 6.96
C GLY A 162 5.37 10.40 6.11
N ASN A 163 4.27 10.33 5.36
CA ASN A 163 3.47 11.44 4.87
C ASN A 163 4.24 12.74 4.59
N ARG A 164 5.28 12.66 3.76
CA ARG A 164 5.49 13.76 2.82
C ARG A 164 4.36 13.66 1.80
N LYS A 165 3.15 14.05 2.19
CA LYS A 165 2.16 14.55 1.23
C LYS A 165 2.73 15.88 0.77
N THR A 166 3.79 15.84 -0.03
CA THR A 166 4.14 16.98 -0.86
C THR A 166 2.93 17.18 -1.74
N GLU A 167 2.27 18.32 -1.56
CA GLU A 167 1.18 18.71 -2.46
C GLU A 167 1.68 18.55 -3.90
N PRO A 168 0.87 17.97 -4.79
CA PRO A 168 1.28 17.79 -6.17
C PRO A 168 1.62 19.15 -6.76
N THR A 169 2.87 19.32 -7.20
CA THR A 169 3.36 20.57 -7.78
C THR A 169 3.13 20.62 -9.28
N TYR A 170 2.94 19.46 -9.92
CA TYR A 170 2.72 19.35 -11.36
C TYR A 170 1.57 20.22 -11.88
N PRO A 171 0.44 20.46 -11.18
CA PRO A 171 -0.63 21.29 -11.70
C PRO A 171 -0.15 22.71 -12.02
N GLY A 172 0.54 23.35 -11.06
CA GLY A 172 1.11 24.69 -11.24
C GLY A 172 2.21 24.72 -12.30
N VAL A 173 3.03 23.65 -12.38
CA VAL A 173 4.08 23.52 -13.41
C VAL A 173 3.47 23.41 -14.81
N VAL A 174 2.43 22.60 -15.00
CA VAL A 174 1.73 22.46 -16.29
C VAL A 174 1.09 23.78 -16.71
N THR A 175 0.42 24.48 -15.78
CA THR A 175 -0.14 25.80 -16.06
C THR A 175 0.93 26.79 -16.50
N ASN A 176 2.00 26.93 -15.73
CA ASN A 176 3.09 27.85 -16.06
C ASN A 176 3.79 27.49 -17.37
N TRP A 177 3.86 26.20 -17.72
CA TRP A 177 4.39 25.74 -18.99
C TRP A 177 3.51 26.18 -20.16
N VAL A 178 2.22 25.82 -20.13
CA VAL A 178 1.26 26.12 -21.20
C VAL A 178 1.05 27.63 -21.39
N GLU A 179 1.05 28.41 -20.30
CA GLU A 179 0.92 29.87 -20.36
C GLU A 179 2.20 30.59 -20.81
N GLY A 180 3.30 29.88 -21.06
CA GLY A 180 4.59 30.48 -21.44
C GLY A 180 5.33 31.17 -20.29
N ASN A 181 4.88 30.97 -19.04
CA ASN A 181 5.47 31.51 -17.81
C ASN A 181 6.71 30.70 -17.37
N HIS A 182 7.64 30.44 -18.29
CA HIS A 182 8.77 29.53 -18.07
C HIS A 182 9.73 29.98 -16.95
N HIS A 183 9.74 31.26 -16.62
CA HIS A 183 10.53 31.83 -15.53
C HIS A 183 10.02 31.45 -14.13
N MET A 184 8.75 31.01 -14.02
CA MET A 184 8.13 30.54 -12.78
C MET A 184 8.32 29.02 -12.58
N LEU A 185 8.94 28.33 -13.53
CA LEU A 185 9.17 26.90 -13.44
C LEU A 185 10.28 26.60 -12.41
N PRO A 186 10.14 25.52 -11.63
CA PRO A 186 11.20 25.03 -10.76
C PRO A 186 12.51 24.83 -11.52
N GLN A 187 13.63 25.08 -10.84
CA GLN A 187 14.95 24.80 -11.40
C GLN A 187 15.03 23.34 -11.83
N GLY A 188 15.54 23.08 -13.04
CA GLY A 188 15.66 21.73 -13.60
C GLY A 188 14.58 21.33 -14.60
N ILE A 189 13.44 22.03 -14.66
CA ILE A 189 12.44 21.84 -15.70
C ILE A 189 12.81 22.72 -16.90
N ARG A 190 13.20 22.10 -18.01
CA ARG A 190 13.63 22.83 -19.23
C ARG A 190 12.90 22.39 -20.49
N THR A 191 12.33 21.20 -20.46
CA THR A 191 11.66 20.57 -21.59
C THR A 191 10.30 20.04 -21.19
N TRP A 192 9.41 19.86 -22.17
CA TRP A 192 8.13 19.18 -21.94
C TRP A 192 8.31 17.78 -21.34
N GLU A 193 9.37 17.07 -21.75
CA GLU A 193 9.71 15.77 -21.19
C GLU A 193 9.94 15.84 -19.66
N ASP A 194 10.51 16.93 -19.15
CA ASP A 194 10.71 17.13 -17.71
C ASP A 194 9.38 17.34 -16.97
N VAL A 195 8.45 18.11 -17.57
CA VAL A 195 7.09 18.31 -17.05
C VAL A 195 6.34 16.98 -17.01
N TYR A 196 6.36 16.24 -18.11
CA TYR A 196 5.75 14.91 -18.21
C TYR A 196 6.30 13.93 -17.16
N LYS A 197 7.63 13.91 -16.97
CA LYS A 197 8.29 13.07 -15.94
C LYS A 197 7.90 13.48 -14.53
N LEU A 198 7.80 14.79 -14.25
CA LEU A 198 7.34 15.30 -12.97
C LEU A 198 5.92 14.83 -12.68
N THR A 199 4.99 15.01 -13.63
CA THR A 199 3.61 14.56 -13.48
C THR A 199 3.57 13.05 -13.23
N CYS A 200 4.30 12.25 -14.00
CA CYS A 200 4.37 10.80 -13.78
C CYS A 200 4.85 10.44 -12.38
N ARG A 201 5.91 11.10 -11.89
CA ARG A 201 6.46 10.84 -10.55
C ARG A 201 5.46 11.17 -9.44
N GLU A 202 4.78 12.31 -9.53
CA GLU A 202 3.81 12.75 -8.51
C GLU A 202 2.49 11.97 -8.55
N THR A 203 2.15 11.39 -9.70
CA THR A 203 0.95 10.55 -9.90
C THR A 203 1.25 9.05 -9.80
N ASN A 204 2.42 8.66 -9.29
CA ASN A 204 2.86 7.28 -9.12
C ASN A 204 2.83 6.44 -10.43
N MET A 205 3.14 7.08 -11.55
CA MET A 205 3.24 6.45 -12.86
C MET A 205 4.69 6.33 -13.32
N SER A 206 4.94 5.34 -14.19
CA SER A 206 6.25 5.18 -14.80
C SER A 206 6.53 6.30 -15.80
N PRO A 207 7.65 7.06 -15.66
CA PRO A 207 8.02 8.11 -16.60
C PRO A 207 8.53 7.56 -17.94
N HIS A 208 8.87 6.28 -18.04
CA HIS A 208 9.31 5.70 -19.30
C HIS A 208 8.10 5.22 -20.11
N PRO A 209 7.89 5.72 -21.34
CA PRO A 209 6.75 5.31 -22.19
C PRO A 209 6.71 3.81 -22.51
N THR A 210 7.84 3.11 -22.40
CA THR A 210 7.97 1.66 -22.64
C THR A 210 7.76 0.80 -21.40
N LYS A 211 7.67 1.41 -20.22
CA LYS A 211 7.41 0.75 -18.94
C LYS A 211 5.95 0.94 -18.50
N THR A 212 5.05 1.01 -19.47
CA THR A 212 3.59 0.91 -19.29
C THR A 212 3.17 -0.57 -19.35
N HIS A 213 1.87 -0.85 -19.23
CA HIS A 213 1.35 -2.19 -19.50
C HIS A 213 1.87 -2.73 -20.85
N PRO A 214 2.27 -4.01 -20.98
CA PRO A 214 2.89 -4.53 -22.21
C PRO A 214 2.07 -4.37 -23.49
N ASP A 215 0.74 -4.39 -23.35
CA ASP A 215 -0.20 -4.16 -24.47
C ASP A 215 -0.50 -2.67 -24.75
N LEU A 216 -0.02 -1.74 -23.90
CA LEU A 216 -0.16 -0.30 -24.10
C LEU A 216 1.14 0.30 -24.63
N LEU A 217 1.20 0.55 -25.93
CA LEU A 217 2.39 1.06 -26.61
C LEU A 217 2.20 2.52 -27.02
N LEU A 218 2.83 3.44 -26.28
CA LEU A 218 2.77 4.86 -26.60
C LEU A 218 3.63 5.20 -27.83
N ARG A 219 3.14 6.10 -28.69
CA ARG A 219 3.84 6.57 -29.90
C ARG A 219 3.64 8.08 -30.13
N THR A 220 4.49 8.65 -30.98
CA THR A 220 4.25 9.95 -31.60
C THR A 220 2.97 9.93 -32.46
N PRO A 221 2.37 11.08 -32.74
CA PRO A 221 1.29 11.21 -33.72
C PRO A 221 1.67 10.62 -35.08
N ASN A 222 0.67 10.18 -35.84
CA ASN A 222 0.83 9.86 -37.27
C ASN A 222 0.37 11.04 -38.12
N GLU A 223 0.75 11.02 -39.40
CA GLU A 223 0.39 12.06 -40.38
C GLU A 223 -1.12 12.34 -40.39
N ASP A 224 -1.97 11.31 -40.34
CA ASP A 224 -3.43 11.50 -40.32
C ASP A 224 -3.94 12.21 -39.04
N GLU A 225 -3.30 11.98 -37.89
CA GLU A 225 -3.66 12.66 -36.63
C GLU A 225 -3.21 14.13 -36.63
N GLU A 226 -2.03 14.40 -37.20
CA GLU A 226 -1.50 15.76 -37.38
C GLU A 226 -2.35 16.56 -38.36
N GLU A 227 -2.69 15.98 -39.52
CA GLU A 227 -3.58 16.63 -40.52
C GLU A 227 -4.96 16.95 -39.93
N ALA A 228 -5.54 16.03 -39.13
CA ALA A 228 -6.83 16.26 -38.49
C ALA A 228 -6.80 17.32 -37.38
N GLU A 229 -5.63 17.58 -36.78
CA GLU A 229 -5.45 18.66 -35.81
C GLU A 229 -5.30 20.01 -36.54
N ASP A 230 -4.52 20.04 -37.62
CA ASP A 230 -4.34 21.22 -38.46
C ASP A 230 -5.67 21.67 -39.11
N GLU A 231 -6.50 20.73 -39.58
CA GLU A 231 -7.83 21.03 -40.11
C GLU A 231 -8.74 21.67 -39.05
N LYS A 232 -8.74 21.13 -37.82
CA LYS A 232 -9.53 21.71 -36.72
C LYS A 232 -9.04 23.09 -36.32
N ALA A 233 -7.73 23.29 -36.27
CA ALA A 233 -7.14 24.59 -35.96
C ALA A 233 -7.52 25.65 -37.01
N ALA A 234 -7.60 25.26 -38.29
CA ALA A 234 -8.05 26.15 -39.37
C ALA A 234 -9.54 26.51 -39.26
N GLU A 235 -10.41 25.56 -38.89
CA GLU A 235 -11.84 25.81 -38.67
C GLU A 235 -12.09 26.80 -37.51
N ASP A 236 -11.35 26.65 -36.39
CA ASP A 236 -11.48 27.53 -35.23
C ASP A 236 -10.99 28.98 -35.50
N GLU A 237 -10.06 29.18 -36.45
CA GLU A 237 -9.59 30.51 -36.87
C GLU A 237 -10.60 31.23 -37.79
N GLU A 238 -11.34 30.51 -38.63
CA GLU A 238 -12.36 31.10 -39.53
C GLU A 238 -13.61 31.58 -38.76
N ASP A 239 -14.00 30.90 -37.67
CA ASP A 239 -15.14 31.28 -36.83
C ASP A 239 -14.89 32.53 -35.94
N ALA A 240 -13.62 32.98 -35.81
CA ALA A 240 -13.27 34.15 -35.02
C ALA A 240 -13.41 35.49 -35.78
N GLU A 241 -13.49 35.48 -37.12
CA GLU A 241 -13.60 36.70 -37.94
C GLU A 241 -15.05 37.09 -38.32
N ASP A 242 -16.04 36.23 -38.09
CA ASP A 242 -17.45 36.46 -38.47
C ASP A 242 -18.41 36.72 -37.27
N ALA A 243 -17.90 37.31 -36.19
CA ALA A 243 -18.69 37.67 -35.01
C ALA A 243 -19.54 38.97 -35.14
N ASP A 244 -19.78 39.47 -36.36
CA ASP A 244 -20.67 40.63 -36.57
C ASP A 244 -21.56 40.47 -37.81
N GLY A 245 -22.47 39.51 -37.70
CA GLY A 245 -23.75 39.54 -38.38
C GLY A 245 -23.88 38.59 -39.57
N LEU A 246 -24.54 37.46 -39.33
CA LEU A 246 -25.45 36.84 -40.29
C LEU A 246 -26.40 35.86 -39.57
N GLU A 247 -27.65 35.88 -40.04
CA GLU A 247 -28.78 35.07 -39.60
C GLU A 247 -28.48 33.56 -39.62
N PRO A 248 -29.19 32.72 -38.83
CA PRO A 248 -29.05 31.27 -38.91
C PRO A 248 -29.62 30.76 -40.24
N GLY A 249 -28.77 30.75 -41.25
CA GLY A 249 -29.01 30.22 -42.58
C GLY A 249 -29.05 28.71 -42.58
N ALA A 250 -30.28 28.19 -42.67
CA ALA A 250 -30.69 27.00 -43.42
C ALA A 250 -29.56 26.18 -44.07
N GLY A 251 -29.17 25.10 -43.38
CA GLY A 251 -28.22 24.11 -43.87
C GLY A 251 -28.42 22.74 -43.23
N ASN A 252 -29.67 22.29 -43.05
CA ASN A 252 -29.92 20.89 -42.70
C ASN A 252 -31.30 20.39 -43.17
N GLU A 253 -31.69 20.71 -44.41
CA GLU A 253 -32.88 20.14 -45.05
C GLU A 253 -32.57 18.80 -45.74
N LEU A 254 -32.06 17.78 -45.03
CA LEU A 254 -32.05 16.40 -45.54
C LEU A 254 -32.18 15.27 -44.48
N VAL A 255 -32.56 15.55 -43.23
CA VAL A 255 -32.88 14.49 -42.24
C VAL A 255 -34.22 14.73 -41.55
N GLU A 256 -35.24 15.10 -42.32
CA GLU A 256 -36.64 14.97 -41.88
C GLU A 256 -37.27 13.77 -42.61
N MET A 257 -37.38 12.63 -41.92
CA MET A 257 -38.30 11.49 -42.15
C MET A 257 -37.71 10.09 -41.86
N GLN A 258 -36.98 9.92 -40.76
CA GLN A 258 -36.95 8.61 -40.09
C GLN A 258 -37.40 8.84 -38.65
N GLY A 259 -38.58 8.33 -38.30
CA GLY A 259 -39.10 8.40 -36.95
C GLY A 259 -38.06 7.87 -35.96
N ILE A 260 -38.00 8.47 -34.76
CA ILE A 260 -37.13 8.04 -33.67
C ILE A 260 -37.23 6.52 -33.54
N PHE A 261 -36.11 5.82 -33.73
CA PHE A 261 -36.07 4.37 -33.63
C PHE A 261 -36.61 3.95 -32.25
N PRO A 262 -37.68 3.14 -32.17
CA PRO A 262 -38.35 2.86 -30.91
C PRO A 262 -37.59 1.78 -30.12
N PHE A 263 -36.38 2.10 -29.66
CA PHE A 263 -35.50 1.17 -28.96
C PHE A 263 -36.17 0.52 -27.74
N ASP A 264 -36.96 1.30 -26.99
CA ASP A 264 -37.66 0.82 -25.80
C ASP A 264 -38.76 -0.22 -26.10
N GLN A 265 -39.20 -0.33 -27.35
CA GLN A 265 -40.18 -1.33 -27.80
C GLN A 265 -39.52 -2.66 -28.21
N LEU A 266 -38.19 -2.70 -28.32
CA LEU A 266 -37.47 -3.94 -28.58
C LEU A 266 -37.54 -4.87 -27.38
N ASP A 267 -37.43 -6.18 -27.65
CA ASP A 267 -37.24 -7.18 -26.59
C ASP A 267 -35.98 -6.86 -25.77
N SER A 268 -36.01 -7.14 -24.47
CA SER A 268 -34.90 -6.80 -23.57
C SER A 268 -33.60 -7.51 -23.98
N ASN A 269 -33.68 -8.72 -24.55
CA ASN A 269 -32.49 -9.42 -25.04
C ASN A 269 -31.87 -8.72 -26.25
N LEU A 270 -32.68 -8.17 -27.15
CA LEU A 270 -32.20 -7.41 -28.31
C LEU A 270 -31.57 -6.08 -27.89
N GLN A 271 -32.16 -5.41 -26.90
CA GLN A 271 -31.57 -4.17 -26.34
C GLN A 271 -30.18 -4.44 -25.75
N VAL A 272 -30.04 -5.53 -24.99
CA VAL A 272 -28.76 -5.95 -24.40
C VAL A 272 -27.75 -6.30 -25.49
N GLU A 273 -28.17 -7.03 -26.53
CA GLU A 273 -27.27 -7.44 -27.62
C GLU A 273 -26.77 -6.25 -28.43
N ILE A 274 -27.64 -5.28 -28.72
CA ILE A 274 -27.25 -4.02 -29.38
C ILE A 274 -26.22 -3.27 -28.54
N LEU A 275 -26.49 -3.10 -27.24
CA LEU A 275 -25.56 -2.41 -26.34
C LEU A 275 -24.23 -3.17 -26.20
N ARG A 276 -24.26 -4.50 -26.20
CA ARG A 276 -23.07 -5.34 -26.15
C ARG A 276 -22.20 -5.12 -27.40
N MET A 277 -22.79 -5.05 -28.59
CA MET A 277 -22.05 -4.79 -29.84
C MET A 277 -21.33 -3.44 -29.84
N VAL A 278 -21.82 -2.46 -29.08
CA VAL A 278 -21.25 -1.10 -29.02
C VAL A 278 -20.24 -0.96 -27.88
N LEU A 279 -20.50 -1.59 -26.74
CA LEU A 279 -19.77 -1.33 -25.49
C LEU A 279 -18.86 -2.48 -25.07
N VAL A 280 -18.91 -3.65 -25.70
CA VAL A 280 -18.09 -4.81 -25.33
C VAL A 280 -17.11 -5.16 -26.44
N PHE A 281 -15.83 -5.15 -26.09
CA PHE A 281 -14.69 -5.37 -26.98
C PHE A 281 -14.13 -6.77 -26.78
N ASP A 282 -14.86 -7.77 -27.28
CA ASP A 282 -14.55 -9.18 -27.08
C ASP A 282 -13.10 -9.51 -27.55
N GLY A 283 -12.29 -10.05 -26.64
CA GLY A 283 -10.90 -10.43 -26.91
C GLY A 283 -9.89 -9.28 -26.93
N GLN A 284 -10.34 -8.04 -26.68
CA GLN A 284 -9.47 -6.87 -26.57
C GLN A 284 -9.38 -6.38 -25.12
N VAL A 285 -8.32 -5.64 -24.83
CA VAL A 285 -8.12 -4.97 -23.55
C VAL A 285 -8.54 -3.51 -23.71
N VAL A 286 -9.33 -3.00 -22.77
CA VAL A 286 -9.66 -1.58 -22.66
C VAL A 286 -8.66 -0.93 -21.72
N HIS A 287 -7.77 -0.14 -22.28
CA HIS A 287 -6.80 0.65 -21.54
C HIS A 287 -7.44 1.94 -21.04
N ALA A 288 -7.49 2.13 -19.72
CA ALA A 288 -7.83 3.39 -19.08
C ALA A 288 -6.53 4.15 -18.82
N ILE A 289 -6.30 5.19 -19.62
CA ILE A 289 -5.08 5.99 -19.61
C ILE A 289 -5.37 7.27 -18.82
N SER A 290 -4.55 7.53 -17.79
CA SER A 290 -4.64 8.73 -16.95
C SER A 290 -3.28 9.41 -16.87
N ARG A 291 -2.82 10.03 -17.97
CA ARG A 291 -1.50 10.69 -18.06
C ARG A 291 -1.47 11.81 -19.09
N LEU A 292 -0.48 12.69 -18.97
CA LEU A 292 -0.12 13.60 -20.06
C LEU A 292 0.50 12.81 -21.23
N ASP A 293 0.51 13.42 -22.42
CA ASP A 293 1.15 12.83 -23.59
C ASP A 293 2.65 13.16 -23.59
N PRO A 294 3.56 12.17 -23.67
CA PRO A 294 5.00 12.42 -23.71
C PRO A 294 5.51 13.02 -25.03
N TYR A 295 4.73 12.93 -26.11
CA TYR A 295 5.10 13.34 -27.47
C TYR A 295 4.36 14.58 -27.94
N CYS A 296 3.18 14.87 -27.37
CA CYS A 296 2.38 16.04 -27.69
C CYS A 296 2.28 16.97 -26.49
N GLU A 297 2.79 18.19 -26.65
CA GLU A 297 2.60 19.26 -25.69
C GLU A 297 1.18 19.84 -25.83
N PRO A 298 0.44 20.01 -24.72
CA PRO A 298 -0.90 20.56 -24.78
C PRO A 298 -0.89 22.08 -24.99
N THR A 299 -1.69 22.57 -25.93
CA THR A 299 -1.90 24.02 -26.15
C THR A 299 -2.77 24.66 -25.05
N VAL A 300 -3.58 23.84 -24.36
CA VAL A 300 -4.49 24.28 -23.30
C VAL A 300 -4.29 23.41 -22.07
N VAL A 301 -4.34 24.03 -20.88
CA VAL A 301 -4.19 23.31 -19.61
C VAL A 301 -5.29 22.23 -19.50
N PRO A 302 -4.94 20.95 -19.34
CA PRO A 302 -5.92 19.89 -19.25
C PRO A 302 -6.68 19.94 -17.93
N LEU A 303 -8.01 20.02 -18.02
CA LEU A 303 -8.92 20.09 -16.88
C LEU A 303 -9.80 18.83 -16.80
N ASN A 304 -10.14 18.40 -15.59
CA ASN A 304 -11.14 17.37 -15.37
C ASN A 304 -12.57 17.97 -15.46
N CYS A 305 -13.58 17.11 -15.30
CA CYS A 305 -14.99 17.53 -15.30
C CYS A 305 -15.38 18.47 -14.14
N ARG A 306 -14.50 18.68 -13.16
CA ARG A 306 -14.66 19.63 -12.05
C ARG A 306 -13.93 20.96 -12.30
N GLY A 307 -13.24 21.09 -13.43
CA GLY A 307 -12.42 22.26 -13.75
C GLY A 307 -11.08 22.28 -13.01
N GLU A 308 -10.67 21.17 -12.39
CA GLU A 308 -9.37 21.05 -11.73
C GLU A 308 -8.33 20.53 -12.73
N ILE A 309 -7.09 21.00 -12.61
CA ILE A 309 -5.99 20.56 -13.47
C ILE A 309 -5.73 19.08 -13.23
N SER A 310 -5.71 18.30 -14.31
CA SER A 310 -5.56 16.85 -14.24
C SER A 310 -4.86 16.30 -15.48
N PRO A 311 -4.29 15.08 -15.42
CA PRO A 311 -3.79 14.43 -16.61
C PRO A 311 -4.92 14.12 -17.61
N LEU A 312 -4.57 13.77 -18.85
CA LEU A 312 -5.58 13.35 -19.82
C LEU A 312 -6.17 12.01 -19.41
N HIS A 313 -7.50 11.94 -19.39
CA HIS A 313 -8.26 10.70 -19.23
C HIS A 313 -8.72 10.22 -20.60
N ARG A 314 -8.28 9.03 -21.00
CA ARG A 314 -8.52 8.46 -22.34
C ARG A 314 -8.75 6.96 -22.28
N PHE A 315 -9.50 6.46 -23.25
CA PHE A 315 -9.63 5.04 -23.53
C PHE A 315 -8.84 4.67 -24.78
N HIS A 316 -8.22 3.49 -24.72
CA HIS A 316 -7.64 2.85 -25.88
C HIS A 316 -8.03 1.37 -25.89
N VAL A 317 -8.56 0.88 -27.01
CA VAL A 317 -9.00 -0.51 -27.12
C VAL A 317 -8.01 -1.30 -27.98
N GLY A 318 -7.50 -2.40 -27.43
CA GLY A 318 -6.62 -3.32 -28.14
C GLY A 318 -5.15 -3.17 -27.76
N LYS A 319 -4.27 -3.58 -28.69
CA LYS A 319 -2.81 -3.66 -28.50
C LYS A 319 -2.03 -2.79 -29.49
N SER A 320 -2.73 -1.95 -30.24
CA SER A 320 -2.11 -1.09 -31.24
C SER A 320 -1.35 0.04 -30.55
N LYS A 321 -0.43 0.65 -31.30
CA LYS A 321 0.27 1.82 -30.79
C LYS A 321 -0.68 3.01 -30.75
N VAL A 322 -0.63 3.78 -29.67
CA VAL A 322 -1.55 4.89 -29.42
C VAL A 322 -0.79 6.16 -29.03
N ASN A 323 -1.26 7.30 -29.54
CA ASN A 323 -0.92 8.61 -29.01
C ASN A 323 -1.99 9.00 -27.98
N VAL A 324 -1.60 9.52 -26.82
CA VAL A 324 -2.53 9.81 -25.71
C VAL A 324 -3.44 10.99 -26.05
N THR A 325 -2.91 12.03 -26.70
CA THR A 325 -3.71 13.20 -27.10
C THR A 325 -4.88 12.80 -27.99
N PHE A 326 -4.62 11.94 -28.98
CA PHE A 326 -5.59 11.46 -29.98
C PHE A 326 -6.35 10.19 -29.58
N ALA A 327 -6.06 9.61 -28.42
CA ALA A 327 -6.82 8.47 -27.90
C ALA A 327 -8.30 8.84 -27.67
N GLN A 328 -9.15 7.82 -27.59
CA GLN A 328 -10.59 8.04 -27.53
C GLN A 328 -10.99 8.70 -26.20
N LYS A 329 -11.75 9.78 -26.27
CA LYS A 329 -12.24 10.48 -25.08
C LYS A 329 -13.33 9.64 -24.40
N PRO A 330 -13.42 9.66 -23.05
CA PRO A 330 -14.50 9.00 -22.32
C PRO A 330 -15.89 9.45 -22.78
N GLU A 331 -16.05 10.73 -23.10
CA GLU A 331 -17.32 11.31 -23.54
C GLU A 331 -17.78 10.72 -24.87
N ASP A 332 -16.85 10.44 -25.79
CA ASP A 332 -17.14 9.88 -27.11
C ASP A 332 -17.43 8.37 -27.01
N LEU A 333 -16.60 7.62 -26.28
CA LEU A 333 -16.78 6.17 -26.12
C LEU A 333 -18.06 5.84 -25.34
N LEU A 334 -18.36 6.63 -24.31
CA LEU A 334 -19.48 6.40 -23.40
C LEU A 334 -20.72 7.22 -23.76
N ALA A 335 -20.71 7.97 -24.86
CA ALA A 335 -21.87 8.71 -25.37
C ALA A 335 -23.17 7.88 -25.40
N PRO A 336 -23.16 6.57 -25.78
CA PRO A 336 -24.37 5.75 -25.73
C PRO A 336 -25.03 5.71 -24.33
N LEU A 337 -24.27 5.81 -23.25
CA LEU A 337 -24.79 5.76 -21.88
C LEU A 337 -25.56 7.02 -21.48
N LEU A 338 -25.48 8.09 -22.27
CA LEU A 338 -26.16 9.37 -22.02
C LEU A 338 -27.55 9.44 -22.66
N VAL A 339 -27.93 8.46 -23.49
CA VAL A 339 -29.22 8.45 -24.20
C VAL A 339 -30.41 8.40 -23.23
N SER A 340 -30.39 7.50 -22.24
CA SER A 340 -31.43 7.41 -21.22
C SER A 340 -30.93 6.69 -19.96
N LYS A 341 -31.66 6.81 -18.85
CA LYS A 341 -31.36 6.09 -17.60
C LYS A 341 -31.31 4.57 -17.79
N ARG A 342 -32.11 4.04 -18.71
CA ARG A 342 -32.15 2.60 -19.02
C ARG A 342 -30.90 2.17 -19.78
N TRP A 343 -30.48 2.95 -20.77
CA TRP A 343 -29.21 2.73 -21.50
C TRP A 343 -28.03 2.82 -20.55
N ASN A 344 -28.01 3.82 -19.68
CA ASN A 344 -26.98 3.95 -18.66
C ASN A 344 -26.90 2.70 -17.77
N TYR A 345 -28.03 2.25 -17.22
CA TYR A 345 -28.07 1.09 -16.36
C TYR A 345 -27.57 -0.19 -17.06
N ILE A 346 -28.13 -0.53 -18.23
CA ILE A 346 -27.74 -1.77 -18.93
C ILE A 346 -26.31 -1.65 -19.48
N GLY A 347 -26.02 -0.54 -20.15
CA GLY A 347 -24.75 -0.30 -20.83
C GLY A 347 -23.57 -0.18 -19.87
N ALA A 348 -23.73 0.50 -18.72
CA ALA A 348 -22.65 0.56 -17.73
C ALA A 348 -22.34 -0.83 -17.15
N ASN A 349 -23.36 -1.63 -16.84
CA ASN A 349 -23.15 -3.01 -16.39
C ASN A 349 -22.42 -3.83 -17.47
N LEU A 350 -22.83 -3.74 -18.73
CA LEU A 350 -22.14 -4.44 -19.84
C LEU A 350 -20.70 -3.95 -20.03
N PHE A 351 -20.48 -2.64 -20.03
CA PHE A 351 -19.16 -2.05 -20.25
C PHE A 351 -18.18 -2.47 -19.14
N TYR A 352 -18.57 -2.34 -17.87
CA TYR A 352 -17.68 -2.63 -16.75
C TYR A 352 -17.54 -4.12 -16.43
N SER A 353 -18.53 -4.96 -16.74
CA SER A 353 -18.47 -6.41 -16.48
C SER A 353 -18.02 -7.24 -17.68
N GLY A 354 -18.26 -6.76 -18.91
CA GLY A 354 -17.98 -7.48 -20.15
C GLY A 354 -16.60 -7.22 -20.72
N ASN A 355 -15.91 -6.15 -20.30
CA ASN A 355 -14.58 -5.80 -20.78
C ASN A 355 -13.49 -6.12 -19.78
N LYS A 356 -12.30 -6.40 -20.30
CA LYS A 356 -11.07 -6.48 -19.51
C LYS A 356 -10.38 -5.11 -19.49
N PHE A 357 -10.27 -4.52 -18.31
CA PHE A 357 -9.59 -3.23 -18.13
C PHE A 357 -8.13 -3.38 -17.73
N CYS A 358 -7.29 -2.50 -18.27
CA CYS A 358 -5.92 -2.30 -17.81
C CYS A 358 -5.67 -0.81 -17.58
N PHE A 359 -5.12 -0.47 -16.43
CA PHE A 359 -4.81 0.91 -16.09
C PHE A 359 -3.38 1.25 -16.51
N SER A 360 -3.13 2.51 -16.89
CA SER A 360 -1.79 2.95 -17.31
C SER A 360 -0.76 2.98 -16.17
N SER A 361 -1.21 3.00 -14.91
CA SER A 361 -0.37 2.82 -13.73
C SER A 361 -0.13 1.32 -13.47
N LEU A 362 1.14 0.91 -13.35
CA LEU A 362 1.54 -0.43 -12.93
C LEU A 362 1.58 -0.60 -11.40
N GLY A 363 0.97 0.33 -10.65
CA GLY A 363 1.07 0.38 -9.19
C GLY A 363 -0.15 0.98 -8.55
N GLU A 364 -1.21 0.17 -8.43
CA GLU A 364 -2.11 0.14 -7.27
C GLU A 364 -2.34 -1.32 -6.86
#